data_AF-A0AA35N402-F1
#
_entry.id   AF-A0AA35N402-F1
#
_cell.length_a   1.000
_cell.length_b   1.000
_cell.length_c   1.000
_cell.angle_alpha   90.00
_cell.angle_beta   90.00
_cell.angle_gamma   90.00
#
_symmetry.space_group_name_H-M   'P 1'
#
loop_
_entity.id
_entity.type
_entity.pdbx_description
1 polymer ?
#
loop_
_entity_poly.entity_id
_entity_poly.type
_entity_poly.pdbx_seq_one_letter_code
_entity_poly.pdbx_strand_id
1 'polypeptide(L)'
;MPDTFIDFKKQRFRWAYGAIQIIKHHASALLRGKGSELTRGQRYHFLAGWLPWVADGMNIFFTIGALLWSAAMIIVPHRVDPPLMIFAIPPLALFFFKVGKIIFLYRRAVGVNLKDAFAAALAGLALSHTIAKAVLYGFFTSSMPFFRTPKNADSHGLLVALSEAREELFIMLLLWGAALGIYLVQGLPSSDMRFWVAMLLVQSLPYVAALVMALLSSLPKPIEKAAEPQQA
;
A
#
# COMPACT_ATOMS: atom_id res chain seq x y z
N MET A 1 6.85 5.16 -17.44
CA MET A 1 6.62 5.02 -15.98
C MET A 1 7.62 5.92 -15.28
N PRO A 2 7.38 6.44 -14.06
CA PRO A 2 8.38 7.27 -13.36
C PRO A 2 9.72 6.53 -13.25
N ASP A 3 10.82 7.26 -13.36
CA ASP A 3 12.18 6.69 -13.43
C ASP A 3 12.66 6.15 -12.07
N THR A 4 12.18 6.74 -10.96
CA THR A 4 12.55 6.38 -9.60
C THR A 4 11.35 5.93 -8.77
N PHE A 5 11.60 5.15 -7.72
CA PHE A 5 10.56 4.73 -6.79
C PHE A 5 9.94 5.93 -6.07
N ILE A 6 10.72 6.93 -5.66
CA ILE A 6 10.16 8.16 -5.06
C ILE A 6 9.22 8.92 -6.00
N ASP A 7 9.51 8.99 -7.30
CA ASP A 7 8.62 9.65 -8.26
C ASP A 7 7.35 8.84 -8.51
N PHE A 8 7.45 7.50 -8.46
CA PHE A 8 6.29 6.62 -8.49
C PHE A 8 5.38 6.84 -7.27
N LYS A 9 5.97 6.95 -6.07
CA LYS A 9 5.25 7.31 -4.84
C LYS A 9 4.57 8.66 -4.96
N LYS A 10 5.30 9.71 -5.38
CA LYS A 10 4.77 11.08 -5.54
C LYS A 10 3.59 11.12 -6.52
N GLN A 11 3.70 10.45 -7.67
CA GLN A 11 2.62 10.40 -8.66
C GLN A 11 1.36 9.77 -8.06
N ARG A 12 1.50 8.62 -7.41
CA ARG A 12 0.36 7.87 -6.85
C ARG A 12 -0.24 8.55 -5.63
N PHE A 13 0.60 9.21 -4.83
CA PHE A 13 0.16 10.09 -3.76
C PHE A 13 -0.77 11.18 -4.30
N ARG A 14 -0.37 11.88 -5.37
CA ARG A 14 -1.21 12.94 -5.99
C ARG A 14 -2.56 12.41 -6.48
N TRP A 15 -2.59 11.22 -7.07
CA TRP A 15 -3.83 10.61 -7.55
C TRP A 15 -4.79 10.30 -6.40
N ALA A 16 -4.28 9.64 -5.36
CA ALA A 16 -5.08 9.29 -4.18
C ALA A 16 -5.57 10.54 -3.44
N TYR A 17 -4.67 11.51 -3.20
CA TYR A 17 -5.02 12.78 -2.56
C TYR A 17 -6.09 13.53 -3.35
N GLY A 18 -5.89 13.69 -4.66
CA GLY A 18 -6.81 14.41 -5.54
C GLY A 18 -8.21 13.79 -5.55
N ALA A 19 -8.33 12.46 -5.56
CA ALA A 19 -9.64 11.82 -5.48
C ALA A 19 -10.36 12.09 -4.16
N ILE A 20 -9.65 12.08 -3.02
CA ILE A 20 -10.28 12.45 -1.75
C ILE A 20 -10.75 13.91 -1.76
N GLN A 21 -9.99 14.83 -2.37
CA GLN A 21 -10.44 16.22 -2.54
C GLN A 21 -11.70 16.31 -3.42
N ILE A 22 -11.76 15.55 -4.52
CA ILE A 22 -12.95 15.50 -5.38
C ILE A 22 -14.17 14.97 -4.61
N ILE A 23 -14.01 13.90 -3.82
CA ILE A 23 -15.09 13.38 -2.96
C ILE A 23 -15.56 14.46 -1.99
N LYS A 24 -14.63 15.13 -1.30
CA LYS A 24 -14.95 16.17 -0.31
C LYS A 24 -15.70 17.33 -0.95
N HIS A 25 -15.19 17.86 -2.05
CA HIS A 25 -15.76 19.03 -2.72
C HIS A 25 -17.12 18.72 -3.38
N HIS A 26 -17.29 17.50 -3.90
CA HIS A 26 -18.51 17.07 -4.60
C HIS A 26 -19.36 16.07 -3.80
N ALA A 27 -19.23 16.03 -2.47
CA ALA A 27 -19.91 15.06 -1.62
C ALA A 27 -21.45 15.13 -1.77
N SER A 28 -22.01 16.34 -1.91
CA SER A 28 -23.45 16.55 -2.12
C SER A 28 -23.94 16.00 -3.46
N ALA A 29 -23.18 16.19 -4.53
CA ALA A 29 -23.47 15.67 -5.86
C ALA A 29 -23.31 14.14 -5.92
N LEU A 30 -22.21 13.62 -5.37
CA LEU A 30 -21.87 12.18 -5.46
C LEU A 30 -22.74 11.32 -4.53
N LEU A 31 -22.89 11.71 -3.26
CA LEU A 31 -23.63 10.91 -2.28
C LEU A 31 -25.14 11.17 -2.35
N ARG A 32 -25.55 12.44 -2.46
CA ARG A 32 -26.97 12.84 -2.39
C ARG A 32 -27.59 13.14 -3.75
N GLY A 33 -26.80 13.24 -4.83
CA GLY A 33 -27.31 13.57 -6.17
C GLY A 33 -27.78 15.02 -6.32
N LYS A 34 -27.48 15.90 -5.36
CA LYS A 34 -27.96 17.29 -5.39
C LYS A 34 -27.21 18.07 -6.48
N GLY A 35 -27.96 18.69 -7.40
CA GLY A 35 -27.39 19.52 -8.48
C GLY A 35 -26.50 18.74 -9.45
N SER A 36 -26.73 17.44 -9.60
CA SER A 36 -25.91 16.54 -10.40
C SER A 36 -26.71 15.93 -11.55
N GLU A 37 -26.17 16.02 -12.76
CA GLU A 37 -26.68 15.30 -13.94
C GLU A 37 -26.24 13.83 -13.98
N LEU A 38 -25.34 13.42 -13.07
CA LEU A 38 -24.86 12.04 -12.98
C LEU A 38 -25.97 11.06 -12.60
N THR A 39 -26.12 10.01 -13.40
CA THR A 39 -27.00 8.89 -13.10
C THR A 39 -26.55 8.17 -11.82
N ARG A 40 -27.46 7.38 -11.21
CA ARG A 40 -27.11 6.56 -10.04
C ARG A 40 -25.95 5.60 -10.33
N GLY A 41 -25.91 5.02 -11.53
CA GLY A 41 -24.83 4.12 -11.96
C GLY A 41 -23.48 4.83 -12.11
N GLN A 42 -23.46 6.03 -12.70
CA GLN A 42 -22.24 6.83 -12.81
C GLN A 42 -21.69 7.22 -11.44
N ARG A 43 -22.56 7.64 -10.51
CA ARG A 43 -22.16 7.96 -9.13
C ARG A 43 -21.58 6.74 -8.40
N TYR A 44 -22.18 5.57 -8.59
CA TYR A 44 -21.62 4.32 -8.07
C TYR A 44 -20.22 4.06 -8.63
N HIS A 45 -20.00 4.18 -9.94
CA HIS A 45 -18.68 3.95 -10.53
C HIS A 45 -17.62 4.94 -10.03
N PHE A 46 -17.97 6.20 -9.81
CA PHE A 46 -17.09 7.18 -9.18
C PHE A 46 -16.66 6.74 -7.78
N LEU A 47 -17.62 6.41 -6.91
CA LEU A 47 -17.32 6.01 -5.52
C LEU A 47 -16.60 4.67 -5.45
N ALA A 48 -17.06 3.67 -6.21
CA ALA A 48 -16.49 2.32 -6.25
C ALA A 48 -15.05 2.33 -6.79
N GLY A 49 -14.72 3.22 -7.73
CA GLY A 49 -13.35 3.38 -8.23
C GLY A 49 -12.37 3.89 -7.18
N TRP A 50 -12.85 4.62 -6.17
CA TRP A 50 -12.02 5.26 -5.14
C TRP A 50 -12.01 4.54 -3.80
N LEU A 51 -13.03 3.71 -3.53
CA LEU A 51 -13.13 2.91 -2.30
C LEU A 51 -11.87 2.07 -1.99
N PRO A 52 -11.16 1.48 -2.98
CA PRO A 52 -9.90 0.78 -2.70
C PRO A 52 -8.83 1.66 -2.06
N TRP A 53 -8.75 2.94 -2.43
CA TRP A 53 -7.80 3.87 -1.79
C TRP A 53 -8.21 4.19 -0.36
N VAL A 54 -9.51 4.38 -0.11
CA VAL A 54 -10.01 4.58 1.26
C VAL A 54 -9.70 3.36 2.14
N ALA A 55 -9.85 2.14 1.61
CA ALA A 55 -9.47 0.92 2.31
C ALA A 55 -7.96 0.88 2.65
N ASP A 56 -7.09 1.33 1.75
CA ASP A 56 -5.67 1.49 2.05
C ASP A 56 -5.43 2.52 3.17
N GLY A 57 -6.17 3.64 3.17
CA GLY A 57 -6.16 4.62 4.26
C GLY A 57 -6.52 4.03 5.63
N MET A 58 -7.53 3.14 5.68
CA MET A 58 -7.91 2.43 6.89
C MET A 58 -6.82 1.48 7.41
N ASN A 59 -6.00 0.93 6.51
CA ASN A 59 -4.93 -0.02 6.86
C ASN A 59 -3.92 0.60 7.84
N ILE A 60 -3.59 1.89 7.71
CA ILE A 60 -2.70 2.56 8.68
C ILE A 60 -3.21 2.43 10.12
N PHE A 61 -4.51 2.58 10.36
CA PHE A 61 -5.07 2.43 11.70
C PHE A 61 -5.00 0.98 12.19
N PHE A 62 -5.23 0.00 11.31
CA PHE A 62 -5.05 -1.41 11.66
C PHE A 62 -3.59 -1.73 11.99
N THR A 63 -2.62 -1.18 11.26
CA THR A 63 -1.18 -1.37 11.55
C THR A 63 -0.80 -0.75 12.89
N ILE A 64 -1.25 0.48 13.16
CA ILE A 64 -0.98 1.14 14.45
C ILE A 64 -1.62 0.35 15.59
N GLY A 65 -2.88 -0.05 15.44
CA GLY A 65 -3.58 -0.86 16.44
C GLY A 65 -2.88 -2.20 16.69
N ALA A 66 -2.45 -2.88 15.64
CA ALA A 66 -1.72 -4.15 15.74
C ALA A 66 -0.37 -3.99 16.47
N LEU A 67 0.37 -2.92 16.18
CA LEU A 67 1.63 -2.62 16.87
C LEU A 67 1.42 -2.27 18.34
N LEU A 68 0.43 -1.43 18.66
CA LEU A 68 0.11 -1.06 20.04
C LEU A 68 -0.34 -2.27 20.86
N TRP A 69 -1.19 -3.13 20.28
CA TRP A 69 -1.62 -4.34 20.97
C TRP A 69 -0.47 -5.33 21.16
N SER A 70 0.37 -5.50 20.15
CA SER A 70 1.56 -6.35 20.24
C SER A 70 2.54 -5.83 21.29
N ALA A 71 2.71 -4.51 21.42
CA ALA A 71 3.49 -3.91 22.48
C ALA A 71 2.88 -4.21 23.87
N ALA A 72 1.56 -4.12 24.02
CA ALA A 72 0.88 -4.46 25.27
C ALA A 72 1.09 -5.95 25.65
N MET A 73 1.01 -6.85 24.67
CA MET A 73 1.34 -8.27 24.83
C MET A 73 2.78 -8.50 25.26
N ILE A 74 3.74 -7.71 24.79
CA ILE A 74 5.16 -7.82 25.16
C ILE A 74 5.43 -7.23 26.55
N ILE A 75 4.84 -6.08 26.88
CA ILE A 75 5.09 -5.35 28.13
C ILE A 75 4.39 -6.01 29.33
N VAL A 76 3.17 -6.52 29.14
CA VAL A 76 2.37 -7.13 30.20
C VAL A 76 1.82 -8.50 29.76
N PRO A 77 2.69 -9.49 29.52
CA PRO A 77 2.33 -10.76 28.87
C PRO A 77 1.31 -11.59 29.64
N HIS A 78 1.23 -11.44 30.97
CA HIS A 78 0.30 -12.21 31.81
C HIS A 78 -1.10 -11.58 31.92
N ARG A 79 -1.34 -10.39 31.33
CA ARG A 79 -2.64 -9.70 31.40
C ARG A 79 -3.26 -9.42 30.04
N VAL A 80 -2.50 -9.58 28.96
CA VAL A 80 -2.92 -9.22 27.61
C VAL A 80 -2.85 -10.45 26.71
N ASP A 81 -4.02 -10.98 26.43
CA ASP A 81 -4.18 -12.09 25.51
C ASP A 81 -4.08 -11.64 24.04
N PRO A 82 -3.74 -12.56 23.11
CA PRO A 82 -3.82 -12.28 21.69
C PRO A 82 -5.25 -11.87 21.30
N PRO A 83 -5.42 -10.91 20.38
CA PRO A 83 -6.75 -10.53 19.89
C PRO A 83 -7.48 -11.71 19.28
N LEU A 84 -8.80 -11.71 19.47
CA LEU A 84 -9.67 -12.72 18.87
C LEU A 84 -9.45 -12.78 17.36
N MET A 85 -9.34 -13.99 16.81
CA MET A 85 -9.13 -14.22 15.38
C MET A 85 -10.14 -13.49 14.49
N ILE A 86 -11.38 -13.29 14.98
CA ILE A 86 -12.43 -12.59 14.23
C ILE A 86 -12.05 -11.16 13.84
N PHE A 87 -11.17 -10.51 14.60
CA PHE A 87 -10.69 -9.16 14.27
C PHE A 87 -9.55 -9.18 13.25
N ALA A 88 -8.79 -10.28 13.14
CA ALA A 88 -7.69 -10.44 12.21
C ALA A 88 -8.13 -11.00 10.83
N ILE A 89 -9.27 -11.71 10.77
CA ILE A 89 -9.79 -12.28 9.52
C ILE A 89 -10.11 -11.20 8.46
N PRO A 90 -10.88 -10.14 8.74
CA PRO A 90 -11.23 -9.14 7.74
C PRO A 90 -10.04 -8.48 7.04
N PRO A 91 -9.01 -7.95 7.74
CA PRO A 91 -7.87 -7.32 7.06
C PRO A 91 -7.07 -8.33 6.21
N LEU A 92 -6.92 -9.57 6.67
CA LEU A 92 -6.27 -10.62 5.90
C LEU A 92 -7.07 -10.98 4.64
N ALA A 93 -8.39 -11.18 4.78
CA ALA A 93 -9.25 -11.49 3.65
C ALA A 93 -9.22 -10.37 2.59
N LEU A 94 -9.30 -9.10 3.01
CA LEU A 94 -9.18 -7.95 2.12
C LEU A 94 -7.81 -7.88 1.45
N PHE A 95 -6.72 -8.20 2.16
CA PHE A 95 -5.38 -8.26 1.59
C PHE A 95 -5.27 -9.33 0.50
N PHE A 96 -5.63 -10.58 0.80
CA PHE A 96 -5.56 -11.67 -0.18
C PHE A 96 -6.51 -11.45 -1.35
N PHE A 97 -7.71 -10.92 -1.11
CA PHE A 97 -8.62 -10.52 -2.16
C PHE A 97 -8.02 -9.42 -3.04
N LYS A 98 -7.40 -8.38 -2.46
CA LYS A 98 -6.72 -7.31 -3.20
C LYS A 98 -5.64 -7.89 -4.13
N VAL A 99 -4.76 -8.74 -3.60
CA VAL A 99 -3.66 -9.36 -4.36
C VAL A 99 -4.21 -10.27 -5.47
N GLY A 100 -5.13 -11.17 -5.13
CA GLY A 100 -5.75 -12.10 -6.09
C GLY A 100 -6.49 -11.37 -7.20
N LYS A 101 -7.27 -10.34 -6.86
CA LYS A 101 -7.98 -9.49 -7.84
C LYS A 101 -7.02 -8.81 -8.80
N ILE A 102 -5.89 -8.27 -8.32
CA ILE A 102 -4.90 -7.61 -9.18
C ILE A 102 -4.31 -8.63 -10.16
N ILE A 103 -3.84 -9.78 -9.66
CA ILE A 103 -3.26 -10.82 -10.52
C ILE A 103 -4.27 -11.29 -11.57
N PHE A 104 -5.51 -11.57 -11.15
CA PHE A 104 -6.58 -11.99 -12.05
C PHE A 104 -6.88 -10.95 -13.14
N LEU A 105 -7.05 -9.68 -12.76
CA LEU A 105 -7.36 -8.61 -13.71
C LEU A 105 -6.21 -8.37 -14.70
N TYR A 106 -4.95 -8.41 -14.24
CA TYR A 106 -3.81 -8.26 -15.14
C TYR A 106 -3.74 -9.41 -16.16
N ARG A 107 -3.96 -10.64 -15.72
CA ARG A 107 -3.98 -11.78 -16.65
C ARG A 107 -5.15 -11.74 -17.63
N ARG A 108 -6.35 -11.38 -17.14
CA ARG A 108 -7.58 -11.47 -17.95
C ARG A 108 -7.80 -10.25 -18.84
N ALA A 109 -7.55 -9.05 -18.33
CA ALA A 109 -7.85 -7.79 -19.03
C ALA A 109 -6.65 -7.22 -19.79
N VAL A 110 -5.42 -7.46 -19.32
CA VAL A 110 -4.19 -6.98 -19.98
C VAL A 110 -3.52 -8.10 -20.80
N GLY A 111 -3.75 -9.37 -20.46
CA GLY A 111 -3.18 -10.51 -21.19
C GLY A 111 -1.73 -10.84 -20.84
N VAL A 112 -1.23 -10.36 -19.70
CA VAL A 112 0.15 -10.62 -19.28
C VAL A 112 0.33 -12.01 -18.65
N ASN A 113 1.56 -12.52 -18.66
CA ASN A 113 1.89 -13.79 -18.02
C ASN A 113 1.80 -13.67 -16.47
N LEU A 114 1.91 -14.80 -15.77
CA LEU A 114 1.78 -14.82 -14.32
C LEU A 114 2.90 -14.05 -13.59
N LYS A 115 4.14 -14.08 -14.11
CA LYS A 115 5.28 -13.38 -13.52
C LYS A 115 5.07 -11.86 -13.56
N ASP A 116 4.64 -11.34 -14.71
CA ASP A 116 4.35 -9.92 -14.90
C ASP A 116 3.15 -9.47 -14.07
N ALA A 117 2.14 -10.33 -13.92
CA ALA A 117 1.00 -10.07 -13.03
C ALA A 117 1.44 -10.00 -11.55
N PHE A 118 2.34 -10.88 -11.11
CA PHE A 118 2.93 -10.80 -9.77
C PHE A 118 3.80 -9.55 -9.59
N ALA A 119 4.61 -9.19 -10.59
CA ALA A 119 5.42 -7.97 -10.55
C ALA A 119 4.52 -6.72 -10.45
N ALA A 120 3.41 -6.70 -11.19
CA ALA A 120 2.41 -5.64 -11.08
C ALA A 120 1.73 -5.59 -9.70
N ALA A 121 1.41 -6.76 -9.12
CA ALA A 121 0.87 -6.84 -7.77
C ALA A 121 1.88 -6.34 -6.73
N LEU A 122 3.16 -6.71 -6.85
CA LEU A 122 4.25 -6.24 -6.00
C LEU A 122 4.41 -4.72 -6.08
N ALA A 123 4.46 -4.16 -7.28
CA ALA A 123 4.54 -2.72 -7.49
C ALA A 123 3.31 -1.97 -6.93
N GLY A 124 2.13 -2.58 -7.01
CA GLY A 124 0.90 -2.06 -6.40
C GLY A 124 0.94 -2.10 -4.86
N LEU A 125 1.41 -3.20 -4.28
CA LEU A 125 1.55 -3.37 -2.83
C LEU A 125 2.54 -2.37 -2.23
N ALA A 126 3.67 -2.14 -2.91
CA ALA A 126 4.72 -1.19 -2.52
C ALA A 126 4.22 0.24 -2.28
N LEU A 127 3.09 0.61 -2.89
CA LEU A 127 2.49 1.93 -2.77
C LEU A 127 1.42 2.04 -1.69
N SER A 128 1.05 0.94 -1.03
CA SER A 128 -0.10 0.91 -0.10
C SER A 128 0.06 1.94 1.02
N HIS A 129 1.24 2.04 1.64
CA HIS A 129 1.52 3.05 2.67
C HIS A 129 1.45 4.48 2.14
N THR A 130 1.98 4.71 0.93
CA THR A 130 1.95 6.04 0.29
C THR A 130 0.52 6.47 -0.03
N ILE A 131 -0.30 5.57 -0.57
CA ILE A 131 -1.72 5.81 -0.85
C ILE A 131 -2.47 6.05 0.46
N ALA A 132 -2.20 5.25 1.49
CA ALA A 132 -2.85 5.38 2.79
C ALA A 132 -2.57 6.76 3.41
N LYS A 133 -1.31 7.23 3.39
CA LYS A 133 -0.97 8.59 3.80
C LYS A 133 -1.71 9.63 2.97
N ALA A 134 -1.71 9.50 1.64
CA ALA A 134 -2.36 10.45 0.75
C ALA A 134 -3.86 10.60 1.07
N VAL A 135 -4.51 9.49 1.41
CA VAL A 135 -5.92 9.46 1.80
C VAL A 135 -6.13 10.16 3.13
N LEU A 136 -5.31 9.87 4.15
CA LEU A 136 -5.36 10.57 5.44
C LEU A 136 -5.18 12.08 5.27
N TYR A 137 -4.11 12.51 4.58
CA TYR A 137 -3.90 13.92 4.27
C TYR A 137 -5.07 14.51 3.47
N GLY A 138 -5.65 13.75 2.55
CA GLY A 138 -6.82 14.17 1.78
C GLY A 138 -8.02 14.51 2.66
N PHE A 139 -8.27 13.72 3.70
CA PHE A 139 -9.36 14.00 4.63
C PHE A 139 -9.11 15.26 5.45
N PHE A 140 -7.91 15.47 5.97
CA PHE A 140 -7.61 16.54 6.92
C PHE A 140 -7.09 17.85 6.30
N THR A 141 -6.72 17.85 5.03
CA THR A 141 -6.21 19.05 4.32
C THR A 141 -7.05 19.37 3.10
N SER A 142 -6.93 20.59 2.58
CA SER A 142 -7.70 21.06 1.41
C SER A 142 -6.82 21.60 0.27
N SER A 143 -5.54 21.85 0.52
CA SER A 143 -4.60 22.33 -0.51
C SER A 143 -3.18 21.86 -0.20
N MET A 144 -2.60 21.06 -1.08
CA MET A 144 -1.17 20.75 -1.06
C MET A 144 -0.51 21.18 -2.38
N PRO A 145 0.71 21.73 -2.34
CA PRO A 145 1.46 22.07 -3.55
C PRO A 145 1.63 20.86 -4.46
N PHE A 146 1.50 21.09 -5.77
CA PHE A 146 1.75 20.05 -6.76
C PHE A 146 3.25 19.77 -6.86
N PHE A 147 3.69 18.64 -6.31
CA PHE A 147 5.07 18.21 -6.46
C PHE A 147 5.33 17.73 -7.89
N ARG A 148 6.27 18.39 -8.58
CA ARG A 148 6.75 17.95 -9.90
C ARG A 148 7.61 16.69 -9.71
N THR A 149 7.37 15.69 -10.56
CA THR A 149 8.23 14.52 -10.72
C THR A 149 9.24 14.83 -11.83
N PRO A 150 10.54 14.86 -11.56
CA PRO A 150 11.56 14.96 -12.59
C PRO A 150 11.39 13.85 -13.64
N LYS A 151 11.78 14.13 -14.87
CA LYS A 151 11.86 13.14 -15.96
C LYS A 151 13.34 12.95 -16.26
N ASN A 152 13.80 11.72 -16.47
CA ASN A 152 15.21 11.35 -16.60
C ASN A 152 16.03 11.52 -15.31
N ALA A 153 15.47 11.11 -14.17
CA ALA A 153 16.27 11.01 -12.96
C ALA A 153 17.29 9.87 -13.10
N ASP A 154 18.53 10.12 -12.66
CA ASP A 154 19.61 9.13 -12.64
C ASP A 154 19.29 8.00 -11.65
N SER A 155 19.88 6.82 -11.87
CA SER A 155 19.86 5.77 -10.85
C SER A 155 20.71 6.21 -9.66
N HIS A 156 20.12 6.23 -8.47
CA HIS A 156 20.81 6.64 -7.24
C HIS A 156 21.32 5.42 -6.47
N GLY A 157 22.37 5.59 -5.66
CA GLY A 157 22.96 4.50 -4.89
C GLY A 157 22.02 3.92 -3.82
N LEU A 158 22.39 2.74 -3.30
CA LEU A 158 21.63 1.95 -2.32
C LEU A 158 21.12 2.76 -1.11
N LEU A 159 21.96 3.64 -0.55
CA LEU A 159 21.61 4.45 0.61
C LEU A 159 20.47 5.44 0.31
N VAL A 160 20.43 5.98 -0.91
CA VAL A 160 19.35 6.87 -1.35
C VAL A 160 18.05 6.07 -1.47
N ALA A 161 18.08 4.88 -2.06
CA ALA A 161 16.90 4.01 -2.14
C ALA A 161 16.34 3.62 -0.76
N LEU A 162 17.21 3.27 0.20
CA LEU A 162 16.76 3.02 1.58
C LEU A 162 16.13 4.26 2.21
N SER A 163 16.68 5.45 1.94
CA SER A 163 16.12 6.70 2.43
C SER A 163 14.73 7.01 1.83
N GLU A 164 14.49 6.63 0.57
CA GLU A 164 13.19 6.79 -0.11
C GLU A 164 12.09 5.90 0.49
N ALA A 165 12.47 4.73 1.00
CA ALA A 165 11.59 3.76 1.65
C ALA A 165 11.70 3.80 3.19
N ARG A 166 12.28 4.85 3.78
CA ARG A 166 12.60 4.90 5.22
C ARG A 166 11.40 4.63 6.14
N GLU A 167 10.24 5.18 5.80
CA GLU A 167 9.03 5.02 6.61
C GLU A 167 8.51 3.59 6.52
N GLU A 168 8.47 3.06 5.30
CA GLU A 168 8.05 1.68 5.07
C GLU A 168 9.00 0.69 5.75
N LEU A 169 10.31 0.92 5.64
CA LEU A 169 11.34 0.13 6.31
C LEU A 169 11.17 0.17 7.83
N PHE A 170 10.95 1.34 8.40
CA PHE A 170 10.74 1.48 9.84
C PHE A 170 9.51 0.69 10.32
N ILE A 171 8.37 0.80 9.63
CA ILE A 171 7.15 0.07 9.98
C ILE A 171 7.34 -1.44 9.80
N MET A 172 8.03 -1.87 8.73
CA MET A 172 8.39 -3.29 8.51
C MET A 172 9.18 -3.84 9.70
N LEU A 173 10.21 -3.12 10.15
CA LEU A 173 11.04 -3.53 11.28
C LEU A 173 10.25 -3.54 12.59
N LEU A 174 9.32 -2.60 12.81
CA LEU A 174 8.43 -2.64 13.96
C LEU A 174 7.51 -3.86 13.95
N LEU A 175 6.94 -4.22 12.80
CA LEU A 175 6.08 -5.40 12.67
C LEU A 175 6.86 -6.70 12.90
N TRP A 176 8.06 -6.80 12.32
CA TRP A 176 8.94 -7.96 12.53
C TRP A 176 9.45 -8.03 13.97
N GLY A 177 9.82 -6.89 14.56
CA GLY A 177 10.22 -6.78 15.95
C GLY A 177 9.11 -7.15 16.92
N ALA A 178 7.86 -6.75 16.63
CA ALA A 178 6.68 -7.16 17.39
C ALA A 178 6.44 -8.67 17.30
N ALA A 179 6.49 -9.25 16.09
CA ALA A 179 6.36 -10.69 15.89
C ALA A 179 7.44 -11.48 16.65
N LEU A 180 8.70 -11.06 16.55
CA LEU A 180 9.82 -11.67 17.25
C LEU A 180 9.71 -11.49 18.77
N GLY A 181 9.33 -10.29 19.23
CA GLY A 181 9.16 -9.99 20.65
C GLY A 181 8.08 -10.84 21.30
N ILE A 182 6.95 -11.03 20.62
CA ILE A 182 5.89 -11.95 21.07
C ILE A 182 6.43 -13.39 21.17
N TYR A 183 7.13 -13.86 20.14
CA TYR A 183 7.73 -15.20 20.15
C TYR A 183 8.71 -15.39 21.32
N LEU A 184 9.55 -14.40 21.60
CA LEU A 184 10.55 -14.50 22.67
C LEU A 184 9.94 -14.39 24.08
N VAL A 185 8.90 -13.59 24.27
CA VAL A 185 8.29 -13.35 25.60
C VAL A 185 7.23 -14.40 25.95
N GLN A 186 6.38 -14.77 25.00
CA GLN A 186 5.22 -15.63 25.24
C GLN A 186 5.29 -16.99 24.53
N GLY A 187 6.21 -17.16 23.58
CA GLY A 187 6.20 -18.31 22.68
C GLY A 187 4.98 -18.31 21.74
N LEU A 188 4.62 -19.49 21.21
CA LEU A 188 3.46 -19.69 20.32
C LEU A 188 2.57 -20.86 20.78
N PRO A 189 2.08 -20.87 22.03
CA PRO A 189 1.37 -22.03 22.59
C PRO A 189 -0.02 -22.24 21.98
N SER A 190 -0.72 -21.17 21.58
CA SER A 190 -2.08 -21.22 21.07
C SER A 190 -2.17 -20.96 19.56
N SER A 191 -3.26 -21.38 18.95
CA SER A 191 -3.55 -21.06 17.54
C SER A 191 -3.75 -19.56 17.32
N ASP A 192 -4.37 -18.87 18.29
CA ASP A 192 -4.59 -17.42 18.22
C ASP A 192 -3.27 -16.65 18.18
N MET A 193 -2.28 -17.06 18.99
CA MET A 193 -0.96 -16.46 18.99
C MET A 193 -0.24 -16.64 17.64
N ARG A 194 -0.27 -17.87 17.11
CA ARG A 194 0.29 -18.18 15.79
C ARG A 194 -0.38 -17.37 14.68
N PHE A 195 -1.70 -17.20 14.76
CA PHE A 195 -2.46 -16.42 13.80
C PHE A 195 -2.15 -14.93 13.89
N TRP A 196 -2.01 -14.39 15.11
CA TRP A 196 -1.64 -13.01 15.34
C TRP A 196 -0.25 -12.70 14.76
N VAL A 197 0.74 -13.55 15.05
CA VAL A 197 2.10 -13.41 14.48
C VAL A 197 2.08 -13.55 12.96
N ALA A 198 1.36 -14.52 12.40
CA ALA A 198 1.18 -14.65 10.96
C ALA A 198 0.53 -13.40 10.34
N MET A 199 -0.45 -12.80 11.02
CA MET A 199 -1.11 -11.58 10.59
C MET A 199 -0.12 -10.39 10.55
N LEU A 200 0.70 -10.21 11.59
CA LEU A 200 1.75 -9.18 11.59
C LEU A 200 2.73 -9.35 10.42
N LEU A 201 3.11 -10.60 10.11
CA LEU A 201 3.99 -10.90 8.97
C LEU A 201 3.30 -10.61 7.62
N VAL A 202 2.03 -10.97 7.46
CA VAL A 202 1.26 -10.64 6.24
C VAL A 202 1.11 -9.12 6.10
N GLN A 203 0.84 -8.41 7.20
CA GLN A 203 0.74 -6.95 7.22
C GLN A 203 2.09 -6.28 6.90
N SER A 204 3.21 -6.97 7.09
CA SER A 204 4.53 -6.49 6.70
C SER A 204 4.78 -6.50 5.18
N LEU A 205 4.02 -7.30 4.41
CA LEU A 205 4.27 -7.54 2.97
C LEU A 205 4.22 -6.28 2.09
N PRO A 206 3.30 -5.31 2.26
CA PRO A 206 3.34 -4.05 1.51
C PRO A 206 4.63 -3.25 1.75
N TYR A 207 5.18 -3.32 2.96
CA TYR A 207 6.40 -2.62 3.32
C TYR A 207 7.65 -3.34 2.79
N VAL A 208 7.65 -4.68 2.80
CA VAL A 208 8.65 -5.48 2.09
C VAL A 208 8.63 -5.16 0.59
N ALA A 209 7.44 -5.08 -0.01
CA ALA A 209 7.29 -4.72 -1.41
C ALA A 209 7.84 -3.31 -1.70
N ALA A 210 7.64 -2.35 -0.80
CA ALA A 210 8.21 -1.01 -0.92
C ALA A 210 9.74 -1.04 -0.87
N LEU A 211 10.34 -1.83 0.03
CA LEU A 211 11.78 -2.02 0.09
C LEU A 211 12.31 -2.65 -1.19
N VAL A 212 11.67 -3.71 -1.69
CA VAL A 212 12.07 -4.36 -2.95
C VAL A 212 12.00 -3.38 -4.11
N MET A 213 10.92 -2.59 -4.24
CA MET A 213 10.79 -1.59 -5.30
C MET A 213 11.84 -0.48 -5.19
N ALA A 214 12.20 -0.05 -3.98
CA ALA A 214 13.27 0.91 -3.76
C ALA A 214 14.63 0.35 -4.20
N LEU A 215 14.94 -0.89 -3.83
CA LEU A 215 16.16 -1.57 -4.23
C LEU A 215 16.23 -1.77 -5.75
N LEU A 216 15.15 -2.22 -6.38
CA LEU A 216 15.06 -2.36 -7.84
C LEU A 216 15.24 -1.01 -8.55
N SER A 217 14.71 0.07 -7.98
CA SER A 217 14.89 1.42 -8.52
C SER A 217 16.32 1.96 -8.40
N SER A 218 17.15 1.39 -7.52
CA SER A 218 18.57 1.76 -7.40
C SER A 218 19.48 1.05 -8.40
N LEU A 219 18.97 -0.01 -9.05
CA LEU A 219 19.76 -0.75 -10.04
C LEU A 219 20.03 0.12 -11.27
N PRO A 220 21.22 -0.01 -11.91
CA PRO A 220 21.51 0.67 -13.14
C PRO A 220 20.44 0.37 -14.19
N LYS A 221 20.02 1.38 -14.96
CA LYS A 221 19.11 1.18 -16.08
C LYS A 221 19.75 0.16 -17.05
N PRO A 222 19.00 -0.85 -17.53
CA PRO A 222 19.49 -1.71 -18.60
C PRO A 222 19.93 -0.85 -19.78
N ILE A 223 21.09 -1.13 -20.36
CA ILE A 223 21.55 -0.45 -21.57
C ILE A 223 20.49 -0.70 -22.65
N GLU A 224 19.78 0.35 -23.05
CA GLU A 224 18.87 0.31 -24.19
C GLU A 224 19.72 -0.06 -25.40
N LYS A 225 19.61 -1.31 -25.89
CA LYS A 225 20.10 -1.64 -27.22
C LYS A 225 19.28 -0.80 -28.18
N ALA A 226 19.92 0.19 -28.80
CA ALA A 226 19.30 1.03 -29.81
C ALA A 226 18.57 0.13 -30.81
N ALA A 227 17.26 0.34 -30.94
CA ALA A 227 16.48 -0.33 -31.98
C ALA A 227 17.13 -0.01 -33.33
N GLU A 228 17.57 -1.04 -34.05
CA GLU A 228 18.01 -0.89 -35.43
C GLU A 228 16.87 -0.23 -36.22
N PRO A 229 17.15 0.84 -36.99
CA PRO A 229 16.12 1.46 -37.81
C PRO A 229 15.57 0.41 -38.78
N GLN A 230 14.27 0.12 -38.67
CA GLN A 230 13.54 -0.62 -39.68
C GLN A 230 13.72 0.12 -41.00
N GLN A 231 14.51 -0.47 -41.91
CA GLN A 231 14.63 -0.02 -43.28
C GLN A 231 13.26 -0.15 -43.94
N ALA A 232 12.77 0.97 -44.45
CA ALA A 232 11.53 1.10 -45.22
C ALA A 232 11.67 0.49 -46.62
#